data_AF-A0A0Q8HTA0-F1
#
_entry.id   AF-A0A0Q8HTA0-F1
#
_cell.length_a   1.000
_cell.length_b   1.000
_cell.length_c   1.000
_cell.angle_alpha   90.00
_cell.angle_beta   90.00
_cell.angle_gamma   90.00
#
_symmetry.space_group_name_H-M   'P 1'
#
loop_
_entity.id
_entity.type
_entity.pdbx_description
1 polymer ?
#
loop_
_entity_poly.entity_id
_entity_poly.type
_entity_poly.pdbx_seq_one_letter_code
_entity_poly.pdbx_strand_id
1 'polypeptide(L)'
;MSEDPGLRATAESGDTIDDPSEDALFMMFEDVEAGESTYLIVEALVGSHGQAYAQASRNDDGTYVVEYRDGGPEHHYGTVAADMRAAHALIRGWAFGVPGWRESVRWERVSV
;
A
#
# COMPACT_ATOMS: atom_id res chain seq x y z
N MET A 1 -13.90 1.42 25.32
CA MET A 1 -13.52 0.29 24.44
C MET A 1 -12.67 0.95 23.37
N SER A 2 -11.36 0.71 23.37
CA SER A 2 -10.56 1.10 22.21
C SER A 2 -10.84 0.04 21.16
N GLU A 3 -11.41 0.45 20.04
CA GLU A 3 -11.51 -0.41 18.87
C GLU A 3 -10.06 -0.61 18.39
N ASP A 4 -9.60 -1.87 18.30
CA ASP A 4 -8.29 -2.17 17.74
C ASP A 4 -8.25 -1.66 16.29
N PRO A 5 -7.17 -0.99 15.85
CA PRO A 5 -7.13 -0.40 14.53
C PRO A 5 -7.27 -1.47 13.45
N GLY A 6 -8.06 -1.19 12.42
CA GLY A 6 -8.26 -2.10 11.29
C GLY A 6 -7.09 -2.07 10.32
N LEU A 7 -6.47 -0.90 10.17
CA LEU A 7 -5.33 -0.64 9.28
C LEU A 7 -4.20 0.08 10.01
N ARG A 8 -2.96 -0.14 9.57
CA ARG A 8 -1.81 0.67 9.96
C ARG A 8 -0.96 1.01 8.74
N ALA A 9 -0.70 2.28 8.53
CA ALA A 9 0.30 2.74 7.58
C ALA A 9 1.63 2.99 8.28
N THR A 10 2.73 2.59 7.66
CA THR A 10 4.10 2.73 8.17
C THR A 10 4.99 3.31 7.07
N ALA A 11 5.65 4.42 7.34
CA ALA A 11 6.67 5.00 6.44
C ALA A 11 8.04 4.31 6.64
N GLU A 12 8.97 4.54 5.71
CA GLU A 12 10.37 4.05 5.83
C GLU A 12 10.99 4.38 7.18
N SER A 13 10.80 5.61 7.67
CA SER A 13 11.34 6.09 8.96
C SER A 13 10.87 5.28 10.18
N GLY A 14 9.80 4.50 10.03
CA GLY A 14 9.13 3.78 11.13
C GLY A 14 7.99 4.56 11.77
N ASP A 15 7.70 5.78 11.32
CA ASP A 15 6.50 6.52 11.69
C ASP A 15 5.25 5.77 11.24
N THR A 16 4.24 5.73 12.12
CA THR A 16 3.00 4.98 11.88
C THR A 16 1.75 5.83 12.07
N ILE A 17 0.73 5.53 11.27
CA ILE A 17 -0.62 6.07 11.40
C ILE A 17 -1.58 4.89 11.50
N ASP A 18 -2.28 4.79 12.62
CA ASP A 18 -3.37 3.84 12.84
C ASP A 18 -4.68 4.36 12.22
N ASP A 19 -5.41 3.48 11.54
CA ASP A 19 -6.62 3.79 10.77
C ASP A 19 -6.47 5.04 9.89
N PRO A 20 -5.47 5.06 8.98
CA PRO A 20 -5.23 6.23 8.14
C PRO A 20 -6.44 6.53 7.27
N SER A 21 -6.82 7.81 7.21
CA SER A 21 -7.77 8.28 6.21
C SER A 21 -7.15 8.27 4.81
N GLU A 22 -7.97 8.41 3.77
CA GLU A 22 -7.49 8.58 2.40
C GLU A 22 -6.54 9.77 2.27
N ASP A 23 -6.89 10.93 2.86
CA ASP A 23 -6.01 12.11 2.88
C ASP A 23 -4.69 11.85 3.63
N ALA A 24 -4.72 11.07 4.72
CA ALA A 24 -3.50 10.71 5.45
C ALA A 24 -2.57 9.84 4.61
N LEU A 25 -3.11 8.87 3.88
CA LEU A 25 -2.33 8.08 2.92
C LEU A 25 -1.79 8.96 1.80
N PHE A 26 -2.58 9.91 1.29
CA PHE A 26 -2.13 10.83 0.26
C PHE A 26 -0.94 11.68 0.74
N MET A 27 -0.98 12.22 1.95
CA MET A 27 0.14 12.96 2.54
C MET A 27 1.41 12.11 2.65
N MET A 28 1.30 10.84 3.08
CA MET A 28 2.46 9.93 3.10
C MET A 28 3.01 9.65 1.70
N PHE A 29 2.15 9.63 0.68
CA PHE A 29 2.60 9.53 -0.71
C PHE A 29 3.32 10.80 -1.19
N GLU A 30 2.92 11.99 -0.71
CA GLU A 30 3.63 13.24 -1.00
C GLU A 30 5.05 13.23 -0.42
N ASP A 31 5.24 12.69 0.79
CA ASP A 31 6.57 12.52 1.39
C ASP A 31 7.44 11.56 0.55
N VAL A 32 6.85 10.49 0.03
CA VAL A 32 7.55 9.55 -0.86
C VAL A 32 7.91 10.21 -2.19
N GLU A 33 7.00 10.99 -2.78
CA GLU A 33 7.24 11.72 -4.02
C GLU A 33 8.30 12.82 -3.86
N ALA A 34 8.36 13.46 -2.69
CA ALA A 34 9.37 14.44 -2.33
C ALA A 34 10.76 13.82 -2.05
N GLY A 35 10.84 12.49 -1.93
CA GLY A 35 12.08 11.77 -1.57
C GLY A 35 12.41 11.85 -0.08
N GLU A 36 11.43 12.19 0.76
CA GLU A 36 11.54 12.20 2.22
C GLU A 36 11.29 10.79 2.82
N SER A 37 10.78 9.86 2.00
CA SER A 37 10.67 8.43 2.28
C SER A 37 10.80 7.63 0.99
N THR A 38 11.37 6.42 1.01
CA THR A 38 11.46 5.60 -0.22
C THR A 38 10.21 4.76 -0.45
N TYR A 39 9.54 4.37 0.63
CA TYR A 39 8.35 3.51 0.57
C TYR A 39 7.37 3.78 1.71
N LEU A 40 6.14 3.30 1.52
CA LEU A 40 5.11 3.20 2.55
C LEU A 40 4.47 1.81 2.52
N ILE A 41 4.13 1.27 3.68
CA ILE A 41 3.47 -0.03 3.86
C ILE A 41 2.15 0.20 4.57
N VAL A 42 1.08 -0.43 4.10
CA VAL A 42 -0.23 -0.47 4.77
C VAL A 42 -0.56 -1.90 5.13
N GLU A 43 -0.77 -2.19 6.41
CA GLU A 43 -1.07 -3.51 6.95
C GLU A 43 -2.52 -3.59 7.40
N ALA A 44 -3.17 -4.73 7.16
CA ALA A 44 -4.49 -5.03 7.70
C ALA A 44 -4.32 -5.80 9.02
N LEU A 45 -4.70 -5.17 10.13
CA LEU A 45 -4.47 -5.69 11.49
C LEU A 45 -5.62 -6.58 11.98
N VAL A 46 -6.80 -6.46 11.37
CA VAL A 46 -8.01 -7.22 11.73
C VAL A 46 -8.59 -7.90 10.49
N GLY A 47 -9.17 -9.10 10.66
CA GLY A 47 -9.95 -9.78 9.63
C GLY A 47 -9.15 -10.50 8.53
N SER A 48 -7.83 -10.29 8.45
CA SER A 48 -6.97 -11.02 7.53
C SER A 48 -6.43 -12.31 8.16
N HIS A 49 -6.62 -13.46 7.51
CA HIS A 49 -6.11 -14.77 7.95
C HIS A 49 -4.59 -14.93 7.69
N GLY A 50 -3.79 -13.90 7.97
CA GLY A 50 -2.35 -13.88 7.73
C GLY A 50 -1.78 -12.46 7.60
N GLN A 51 -0.54 -12.36 7.10
CA GLN A 51 0.16 -11.09 6.87
C GLN A 51 -0.37 -10.45 5.58
N ALA A 52 -1.50 -9.74 5.66
CA ALA A 52 -2.03 -8.97 4.54
C ALA A 52 -1.51 -7.52 4.60
N TYR A 53 -0.89 -7.09 3.50
CA TYR A 53 -0.37 -5.73 3.37
C TYR A 53 -0.45 -5.26 1.92
N ALA A 54 -0.31 -3.95 1.71
CA ALA A 54 0.07 -3.36 0.44
C ALA A 54 1.24 -2.39 0.64
N GLN A 55 2.17 -2.32 -0.30
CA GLN A 55 3.32 -1.42 -0.26
C GLN A 55 3.40 -0.63 -1.57
N ALA A 56 3.83 0.62 -1.47
CA ALA A 56 4.27 1.40 -2.62
C ALA A 56 5.70 1.91 -2.37
N SER A 57 6.55 1.74 -3.38
CA SER A 57 7.97 2.13 -3.35
C SER A 57 8.29 2.90 -4.62
N ARG A 58 9.00 4.03 -4.49
CA ARG A 58 9.32 4.89 -5.64
C ARG A 58 10.63 4.48 -6.29
N ASN A 59 10.64 4.43 -7.62
CA ASN A 59 11.85 4.21 -8.42
C ASN A 59 12.51 5.54 -8.79
N ASP A 60 13.80 5.50 -9.16
CA ASP A 60 14.56 6.68 -9.60
C ASP A 60 13.98 7.37 -10.84
N ASP A 61 13.23 6.63 -11.69
CA ASP A 61 12.59 7.16 -12.89
C ASP A 61 11.21 7.79 -12.63
N GLY A 62 10.78 7.86 -11.36
CA GLY A 62 9.50 8.44 -10.94
C GLY A 62 8.31 7.47 -11.03
N THR A 63 8.53 6.25 -11.51
CA THR A 63 7.52 5.18 -11.43
C THR A 63 7.46 4.61 -10.02
N TYR A 64 6.41 3.85 -9.74
CA TYR A 64 6.20 3.20 -8.45
C TYR A 64 6.05 1.70 -8.61
N VAL A 65 6.78 0.93 -7.82
CA VAL A 65 6.46 -0.48 -7.59
C VAL A 65 5.36 -0.54 -6.55
N VAL A 66 4.26 -1.21 -6.87
CA VAL A 66 3.16 -1.46 -5.95
C VAL A 66 3.01 -2.96 -5.77
N GLU A 67 2.99 -3.41 -4.52
CA GLU A 67 2.81 -4.81 -4.16
C GLU A 67 1.65 -4.96 -3.18
N TYR A 68 0.97 -6.10 -3.21
CA TYR A 68 0.07 -6.48 -2.14
C TYR A 68 0.12 -7.97 -1.84
N ARG A 69 -0.18 -8.30 -0.59
CA ARG A 69 -0.28 -9.66 -0.08
C ARG A 69 -1.64 -9.87 0.58
N ASP A 70 -2.26 -11.01 0.28
CA ASP A 70 -3.58 -11.38 0.80
C ASP A 70 -3.47 -12.71 1.56
N GLY A 71 -3.02 -12.64 2.82
CA GLY A 71 -2.99 -13.80 3.74
C GLY A 71 -1.79 -14.76 3.62
N GLY A 72 -0.95 -14.70 2.58
CA GLY A 72 0.23 -15.56 2.48
C GLY A 72 1.14 -15.34 1.26
N PRO A 73 2.33 -15.99 1.19
CA PRO A 73 3.28 -15.86 0.06
C PRO A 73 2.69 -16.27 -1.28
N GLU A 74 1.73 -17.19 -1.28
CA GLU A 74 1.05 -17.64 -2.49
C GLU A 74 0.10 -16.58 -3.07
N HIS A 75 -0.24 -15.56 -2.31
CA HIS A 75 -1.07 -14.44 -2.72
C HIS A 75 -0.28 -13.13 -2.66
N HIS A 76 0.95 -13.16 -3.17
CA HIS A 76 1.81 -11.99 -3.32
C HIS A 76 1.87 -11.54 -4.78
N TYR A 77 1.52 -10.29 -5.02
CA TYR A 77 1.39 -9.73 -6.36
C TYR A 77 2.03 -8.35 -6.43
N GLY A 78 2.60 -8.02 -7.58
CA GLY A 78 3.25 -6.75 -7.86
C GLY A 78 2.87 -6.19 -9.22
N THR A 79 2.99 -4.88 -9.37
CA THR A 79 2.82 -4.14 -10.61
C THR A 79 3.68 -2.87 -10.58
N VAL A 80 3.91 -2.27 -11.74
CA VAL A 80 4.47 -0.91 -11.84
C VAL A 80 3.35 0.07 -12.13
N ALA A 81 3.22 1.10 -11.30
CA ALA A 81 2.36 2.26 -11.50
C ALA A 81 3.17 3.41 -12.12
N ALA A 82 2.56 4.14 -13.03
CA ALA A 82 3.25 5.16 -13.83
C ALA A 82 3.69 6.38 -13.03
N ASP A 83 2.98 6.69 -11.93
CA ASP A 83 3.17 7.89 -11.12
C ASP A 83 2.53 7.73 -9.73
N MET A 84 2.78 8.72 -8.85
CA MET A 84 2.28 8.76 -7.48
C MET A 84 0.75 8.60 -7.39
N ARG A 85 -0.03 9.20 -8.29
CA ARG A 85 -1.50 9.11 -8.23
C ARG A 85 -1.99 7.71 -8.57
N ALA A 86 -1.37 7.08 -9.56
CA ALA A 86 -1.68 5.70 -9.91
C ALA A 86 -1.35 4.75 -8.74
N ALA A 87 -0.20 4.93 -8.10
CA ALA A 87 0.19 4.12 -6.95
C ALA A 87 -0.74 4.34 -5.74
N HIS A 88 -1.06 5.59 -5.42
CA HIS A 88 -2.03 5.94 -4.37
C HIS A 88 -3.39 5.30 -4.62
N ALA A 89 -3.89 5.33 -5.86
CA ALA A 89 -5.17 4.71 -6.20
C ALA A 89 -5.21 3.19 -5.94
N LEU A 90 -4.09 2.49 -6.17
CA LEU A 90 -3.97 1.05 -5.91
C LEU A 90 -3.93 0.76 -4.40
N ILE A 91 -3.11 1.49 -3.64
CA ILE A 91 -3.03 1.33 -2.17
C ILE A 91 -4.36 1.65 -1.51
N ARG A 92 -4.98 2.78 -1.88
CA ARG A 92 -6.32 3.16 -1.45
C ARG A 92 -7.34 2.07 -1.80
N GLY A 93 -7.25 1.53 -3.01
CA GLY A 93 -8.16 0.50 -3.49
C GLY A 93 -8.11 -0.76 -2.66
N TRP A 94 -6.90 -1.21 -2.34
CA TRP A 94 -6.66 -2.32 -1.42
C TRP A 94 -7.16 -2.00 0.00
N ALA A 95 -6.76 -0.86 0.57
CA ALA A 95 -7.02 -0.49 1.95
C ALA A 95 -8.51 -0.32 2.26
N PHE A 96 -9.26 0.34 1.37
CA PHE A 96 -10.68 0.68 1.61
C PHE A 96 -11.65 -0.17 0.78
N GLY A 97 -11.16 -1.21 0.09
CA GLY A 97 -11.98 -2.11 -0.71
C GLY A 97 -12.68 -1.43 -1.89
N VAL A 98 -12.02 -0.47 -2.55
CA VAL A 98 -12.61 0.27 -3.69
C VAL A 98 -12.82 -0.71 -4.86
N PRO A 99 -14.06 -0.92 -5.34
CA PRO A 99 -14.33 -1.90 -6.40
C PRO A 99 -13.50 -1.64 -7.67
N GLY A 100 -12.98 -2.70 -8.28
CA GLY A 100 -12.23 -2.62 -9.54
C GLY A 100 -10.74 -2.35 -9.42
N TRP A 101 -10.20 -2.14 -8.21
CA TRP A 101 -8.77 -1.84 -8.04
C TRP A 101 -7.86 -2.97 -8.54
N ARG A 102 -8.25 -4.23 -8.33
CA ARG A 102 -7.49 -5.41 -8.76
C ARG A 102 -7.48 -5.53 -10.28
N GLU A 103 -8.56 -5.15 -10.94
CA GLU A 103 -8.75 -5.27 -12.37
C GLU A 103 -8.24 -4.05 -13.16
N SER A 104 -7.89 -2.97 -12.45
CA SER A 104 -7.43 -1.71 -13.06
C SER A 104 -6.03 -1.80 -13.68
N VAL A 105 -5.25 -2.80 -13.29
CA VAL A 105 -3.86 -3.03 -13.74
C VAL A 105 -3.60 -4.53 -13.90
N ARG A 106 -2.50 -4.85 -14.59
CA ARG A 106 -2.05 -6.24 -14.72
C ARG A 106 -1.10 -6.57 -13.56
N TRP A 107 -1.58 -7.38 -12.64
CA TRP A 107 -0.77 -7.91 -11.55
C TRP A 107 0.07 -9.10 -11.99
N GLU A 108 1.32 -9.13 -11.53
CA GLU A 108 2.24 -10.24 -11.69
C GLU A 108 2.48 -10.90 -10.35
N ARG A 109 2.55 -12.23 -10.32
CA ARG A 109 2.85 -12.95 -9.08
C ARG A 109 4.31 -12.73 -8.72
N VAL A 110 4.55 -12.25 -7.50
CA VAL A 110 5.91 -12.06 -6.98
C VAL A 110 6.32 -13.36 -6.29
N SER A 111 7.31 -14.03 -6.86
CA SER A 111 7.90 -15.22 -6.26
C SER A 111 9.07 -14.79 -5.37
N VAL A 112 8.93 -15.00 -4.07
CA VAL A 112 10.01 -14.88 -3.08
C VAL A 112 10.77 -16.19 -2.92
#